data_AF-A0A7X0W6C0-F1
#
_entry.id   AF-A0A7X0W6C0-F1
#
_cell.length_a   1.000
_cell.length_b   1.000
_cell.length_c   1.000
_cell.angle_alpha   90.00
_cell.angle_beta   90.00
_cell.angle_gamma   90.00
#
_symmetry.space_group_name_H-M   'P 1'
#
loop_
_entity.id
_entity.type
_entity.pdbx_description
1 polymer ?
#
loop_
_entity_poly.entity_id
_entity_poly.type
_entity_poly.pdbx_seq_one_letter_code
_entity_poly.pdbx_strand_id
1 'polypeptide(L)'
;MKKILVSAVFVVLFSFSFFSSGLTAQAALSDGTYSVDYTVLQGDSDSVSMANDYFDKPATVTVNGGKYTVSLQVNHSKWITGLWVEGNAVSVASKNTSSDTRKVSFPVSSLSNPVSAKIKVDIDDDGLNYHHEYQIKLRFDEGAAKSLAAAVKSSDKNDTNTPATKSDTNEKVANPKSSDSSQMFLYGIIFVAAGTGLVLLKRRAIFK
;
A
#
# COMPACT_ATOMS: atom_id res chain seq x y z
N MET A 1 -32.44 51.13 -33.57
CA MET A 1 -32.34 49.65 -33.51
C MET A 1 -30.94 49.13 -33.90
N LYS A 2 -29.83 49.72 -33.42
CA LYS A 2 -28.46 49.34 -33.83
C LYS A 2 -27.44 49.21 -32.68
N LYS A 3 -27.85 49.40 -31.42
CA LYS A 3 -26.96 49.38 -30.24
C LYS A 3 -27.16 48.18 -29.30
N ILE A 4 -28.17 47.34 -29.56
CA ILE A 4 -28.50 46.18 -28.72
C ILE A 4 -27.83 44.90 -29.25
N LEU A 5 -27.43 44.88 -30.53
CA LEU A 5 -26.84 43.69 -31.16
C LEU A 5 -25.38 43.43 -30.76
N VAL A 6 -24.62 44.48 -30.40
CA VAL A 6 -23.20 44.34 -30.03
C VAL A 6 -23.01 43.81 -28.60
N SER A 7 -23.98 44.04 -27.70
CA SER A 7 -23.89 43.61 -26.30
C SER A 7 -24.21 42.12 -26.10
N ALA A 8 -24.96 41.50 -27.01
CA ALA A 8 -25.31 40.07 -26.92
C ALA A 8 -24.19 39.15 -27.43
N VAL A 9 -23.35 39.62 -28.37
CA VAL A 9 -22.24 38.82 -28.91
C VAL A 9 -21.04 38.76 -27.95
N PHE A 10 -20.86 39.80 -27.12
CA PHE A 10 -19.74 39.84 -26.15
C PHE A 10 -19.96 38.96 -24.91
N VAL A 11 -21.21 38.70 -24.51
CA VAL A 11 -21.54 37.82 -23.37
C VAL A 11 -21.37 36.34 -23.74
N VAL A 12 -21.53 35.98 -25.02
CA VAL A 12 -21.35 34.60 -25.50
C VAL A 12 -19.85 34.24 -25.65
N LEU A 13 -18.98 35.19 -26.02
CA LEU A 13 -17.53 34.93 -26.09
C LEU A 13 -16.81 34.94 -24.74
N PHE A 14 -17.29 35.67 -23.73
CA PHE A 14 -16.68 35.65 -22.38
C PHE A 14 -17.07 34.40 -21.58
N SER A 15 -18.12 33.68 -21.99
CA SER A 15 -18.56 32.44 -21.34
C SER A 15 -17.79 31.20 -21.79
N PHE A 16 -16.95 31.30 -22.85
CA PHE A 16 -16.20 30.15 -23.37
C PHE A 16 -14.78 30.01 -22.77
N SER A 17 -14.31 31.01 -22.01
CA SER A 17 -12.95 31.03 -21.46
C SER A 17 -12.83 30.41 -20.07
N PHE A 18 -13.92 29.93 -19.47
CA PHE A 18 -13.92 29.33 -18.13
C PHE A 18 -14.17 27.82 -18.10
N PHE A 19 -14.30 27.16 -19.25
CA PHE A 19 -14.52 25.70 -19.31
C PHE A 19 -13.25 24.87 -19.55
N SER A 20 -12.07 25.46 -19.32
CA SER A 20 -10.81 24.71 -19.25
C SER A 20 -10.47 24.37 -17.80
N SER A 21 -11.38 23.70 -17.10
CA SER A 21 -10.97 22.92 -15.93
C SER A 21 -10.08 21.81 -16.49
N GLY A 22 -8.76 22.00 -16.44
CA GLY A 22 -7.81 21.00 -16.87
C GLY A 22 -8.16 19.68 -16.21
N LEU A 23 -8.55 18.69 -17.02
CA LEU A 23 -8.51 17.31 -16.60
C LEU A 23 -7.02 17.05 -16.35
N THR A 24 -6.61 17.15 -15.09
CA THR A 24 -5.31 16.62 -14.68
C THR A 24 -5.44 15.13 -14.91
N ALA A 25 -4.94 14.66 -16.05
CA ALA A 25 -4.70 13.25 -16.26
C ALA A 25 -3.67 12.85 -15.20
N GLN A 26 -4.17 12.32 -14.08
CA GLN A 26 -3.32 11.70 -13.07
C GLN A 26 -2.56 10.60 -13.80
N ALA A 27 -1.23 10.71 -13.84
CA ALA A 27 -0.41 9.78 -14.59
C ALA A 27 -0.62 8.38 -14.04
N ALA A 28 -1.21 7.51 -14.85
CA ALA A 28 -1.41 6.11 -14.51
C ALA A 28 -0.05 5.43 -14.28
N LEU A 29 0.02 4.55 -13.28
CA LEU A 29 1.21 3.77 -13.02
C LEU A 29 1.61 2.93 -14.24
N SER A 30 2.91 2.86 -14.52
CA SER A 30 3.45 1.93 -15.53
C SER A 30 3.33 0.48 -15.06
N ASP A 31 3.50 -0.47 -15.97
CA ASP A 31 3.56 -1.88 -15.62
C ASP A 31 4.66 -2.17 -14.59
N GLY A 32 4.31 -2.95 -13.56
CA GLY A 32 5.21 -3.24 -12.43
C GLY A 32 4.46 -3.64 -11.17
N THR A 33 5.21 -3.85 -10.09
CA THR A 33 4.66 -4.11 -8.76
C THR A 33 5.02 -2.97 -7.83
N TYR A 34 4.05 -2.52 -7.04
CA TYR A 34 4.13 -1.33 -6.20
C TYR A 34 3.63 -1.63 -4.79
N SER A 35 4.21 -0.94 -3.82
CA SER A 35 3.71 -0.79 -2.47
C SER A 35 2.91 0.50 -2.43
N VAL A 36 1.63 0.42 -2.08
CA VAL A 36 0.70 1.55 -2.14
C VAL A 36 -0.01 1.68 -0.79
N ASP A 37 0.17 2.81 -0.12
CA ASP A 37 -0.58 3.13 1.08
C ASP A 37 -2.04 3.38 0.73
N TYR A 38 -2.94 3.07 1.66
CA TYR A 38 -4.37 3.25 1.46
C TYR A 38 -5.10 3.40 2.79
N THR A 39 -6.31 3.94 2.70
CA THR A 39 -7.22 4.12 3.83
C THR A 39 -8.55 3.46 3.54
N VAL A 40 -9.11 2.78 4.54
CA VAL A 40 -10.48 2.28 4.48
C VAL A 40 -11.41 3.35 5.02
N LEU A 41 -12.30 3.85 4.16
CA LEU A 41 -13.29 4.87 4.48
C LEU A 41 -14.67 4.24 4.70
N GLN A 42 -15.56 5.01 5.30
CA GLN A 42 -16.97 4.66 5.42
C GLN A 42 -17.63 4.59 4.02
N GLY A 43 -18.71 3.84 3.90
CA GLY A 43 -19.42 3.68 2.62
C GLY A 43 -20.10 4.97 2.15
N ASP A 44 -20.57 5.78 3.08
CA ASP A 44 -21.41 6.97 2.85
C ASP A 44 -20.67 8.31 3.04
N SER A 45 -19.46 8.29 3.60
CA SER A 45 -18.65 9.49 3.83
C SER A 45 -17.15 9.25 3.54
N ASP A 46 -16.39 10.34 3.47
CA ASP A 46 -14.92 10.28 3.34
C ASP A 46 -14.20 10.14 4.69
N SER A 47 -14.95 9.84 5.76
CA SER A 47 -14.38 9.59 7.09
C SER A 47 -13.73 8.22 7.13
N VAL A 48 -12.65 8.09 7.93
CA VAL A 48 -12.00 6.80 8.17
C VAL A 48 -13.01 5.84 8.82
N SER A 49 -13.06 4.61 8.31
CA SER A 49 -13.88 3.55 8.86
C SER A 49 -13.16 2.88 10.04
N MET A 50 -13.92 2.42 11.03
CA MET A 50 -13.40 1.51 12.06
C MET A 50 -12.82 0.24 11.44
N ALA A 51 -13.30 -0.16 10.26
CA ALA A 51 -12.74 -1.28 9.51
C ALA A 51 -11.27 -1.07 9.13
N ASN A 52 -10.77 0.18 9.10
CA ASN A 52 -9.41 0.49 8.69
C ASN A 52 -8.35 -0.28 9.49
N ASP A 53 -8.56 -0.52 10.77
CA ASP A 53 -7.55 -1.17 11.61
C ASP A 53 -7.42 -2.68 11.34
N TYR A 54 -8.38 -3.27 10.62
CA TYR A 54 -8.44 -4.70 10.32
C TYR A 54 -7.82 -5.08 8.98
N PHE A 55 -7.31 -4.09 8.25
CA PHE A 55 -6.60 -4.30 7.00
C PHE A 55 -5.18 -3.77 7.15
N ASP A 56 -4.17 -4.59 6.86
CA ASP A 56 -2.78 -4.18 7.05
C ASP A 56 -2.28 -3.33 5.88
N LYS A 57 -1.42 -2.37 6.19
CA LYS A 57 -0.83 -1.43 5.22
C LYS A 57 0.66 -1.69 5.10
N PRO A 58 1.27 -1.45 3.93
CA PRO A 58 0.65 -1.02 2.67
C PRO A 58 0.01 -2.17 1.87
N ALA A 59 -0.76 -1.82 0.84
CA ALA A 59 -1.22 -2.75 -0.18
C ALA A 59 -0.08 -3.10 -1.16
N THR A 60 -0.14 -4.28 -1.78
CA THR A 60 0.66 -4.58 -2.98
C THR A 60 -0.21 -4.41 -4.21
N VAL A 61 0.23 -3.63 -5.19
CA VAL A 61 -0.46 -3.43 -6.46
C VAL A 61 0.41 -3.88 -7.61
N THR A 62 -0.11 -4.76 -8.45
CA THR A 62 0.54 -5.15 -9.70
C THR A 62 -0.22 -4.56 -10.88
N VAL A 63 0.52 -3.89 -11.77
CA VAL A 63 0.03 -3.28 -13.00
C VAL A 63 0.55 -4.10 -14.18
N ASN A 64 -0.35 -4.55 -15.05
CA ASN A 64 0.00 -5.27 -16.27
C ASN A 64 -0.92 -4.86 -17.43
N GLY A 65 -0.36 -4.23 -18.46
CA GLY A 65 -1.12 -3.69 -19.58
C GLY A 65 -2.22 -2.72 -19.14
N GLY A 66 -1.95 -1.89 -18.13
CA GLY A 66 -2.93 -0.95 -17.55
C GLY A 66 -4.03 -1.58 -16.70
N LYS A 67 -3.97 -2.89 -16.42
CA LYS A 67 -4.87 -3.57 -15.48
C LYS A 67 -4.26 -3.62 -14.09
N TYR A 68 -5.01 -3.19 -13.08
CA TYR A 68 -4.58 -3.18 -11.69
C TYR A 68 -5.07 -4.43 -10.97
N THR A 69 -4.16 -5.13 -10.31
CA THR A 69 -4.49 -6.20 -9.36
C THR A 69 -3.97 -5.78 -7.99
N VAL A 70 -4.88 -5.65 -7.03
CA VAL A 70 -4.57 -5.23 -5.66
C VAL A 70 -4.55 -6.46 -4.76
N SER A 71 -3.53 -6.56 -3.92
CA SER A 71 -3.44 -7.54 -2.85
C SER A 71 -3.35 -6.86 -1.49
N LEU A 72 -4.27 -7.23 -0.60
CA LEU A 72 -4.41 -6.70 0.76
C LEU A 72 -4.27 -7.83 1.77
N GLN A 73 -3.72 -7.53 2.94
CA GLN A 73 -3.78 -8.44 4.08
C GLN A 73 -4.89 -8.00 5.04
N VAL A 74 -5.69 -8.97 5.47
CA VAL A 74 -6.75 -8.82 6.46
C VAL A 74 -6.27 -9.48 7.74
N ASN A 75 -6.26 -8.74 8.84
CA ASN A 75 -6.00 -9.25 10.18
C ASN A 75 -7.33 -9.58 10.89
N HIS A 76 -7.25 -10.31 12.01
CA HIS A 76 -8.43 -10.89 12.67
C HIS A 76 -9.35 -11.58 11.64
N SER A 77 -8.73 -12.42 10.81
CA SER A 77 -9.38 -12.98 9.63
C SER A 77 -10.64 -13.79 9.98
N LYS A 78 -10.77 -14.29 11.21
CA LYS A 78 -11.98 -14.96 11.66
C LYS A 78 -13.20 -14.04 11.73
N TRP A 79 -13.01 -12.78 12.10
CA TRP A 79 -14.12 -11.83 12.30
C TRP A 79 -14.68 -11.32 10.97
N ILE A 80 -13.81 -11.00 10.01
CA ILE A 80 -14.25 -10.56 8.68
C ILE A 80 -14.48 -11.81 7.83
N THR A 81 -15.70 -12.34 7.83
CA THR A 81 -16.07 -13.58 7.12
C THR A 81 -16.36 -13.38 5.63
N GLY A 82 -16.69 -12.16 5.22
CA GLY A 82 -16.98 -11.82 3.84
C GLY A 82 -16.31 -10.53 3.39
N LEU A 83 -15.83 -10.50 2.15
CA LEU A 83 -15.27 -9.31 1.52
C LEU A 83 -15.59 -9.33 0.02
N TRP A 84 -16.23 -8.26 -0.45
CA TRP A 84 -16.56 -8.04 -1.85
C TRP A 84 -16.02 -6.68 -2.28
N VAL A 85 -15.46 -6.61 -3.48
CA VAL A 85 -14.95 -5.38 -4.08
C VAL A 85 -15.65 -5.20 -5.42
N GLU A 86 -16.22 -4.01 -5.64
CA GLU A 86 -17.03 -3.69 -6.83
C GLU A 86 -18.12 -4.75 -7.13
N GLY A 87 -18.71 -5.31 -6.05
CA GLY A 87 -19.75 -6.34 -6.13
C GLY A 87 -19.25 -7.78 -6.30
N ASN A 88 -17.95 -7.98 -6.53
CA ASN A 88 -17.36 -9.30 -6.76
C ASN A 88 -16.67 -9.82 -5.48
N ALA A 89 -16.81 -11.12 -5.20
CA ALA A 89 -16.08 -11.74 -4.10
C ALA A 89 -14.57 -11.74 -4.40
N VAL A 90 -13.75 -11.40 -3.40
CA VAL A 90 -12.30 -11.38 -3.56
C VAL A 90 -11.72 -12.79 -3.57
N SER A 91 -10.58 -12.98 -4.24
CA SER A 91 -9.84 -14.23 -4.19
C SER A 91 -8.93 -14.27 -2.95
N VAL A 92 -8.82 -15.43 -2.30
CA VAL A 92 -7.89 -15.64 -1.18
C VAL A 92 -6.56 -16.15 -1.72
N ALA A 93 -5.51 -15.33 -1.65
CA ALA A 93 -4.19 -15.67 -2.13
C ALA A 93 -3.40 -16.52 -1.13
N SER A 94 -3.56 -16.27 0.18
CA SER A 94 -2.96 -17.07 1.24
C SER A 94 -3.66 -16.87 2.58
N LYS A 95 -3.44 -17.78 3.53
CA LYS A 95 -3.97 -17.72 4.90
C LYS A 95 -2.90 -18.14 5.90
N ASN A 96 -2.83 -17.45 7.03
CA ASN A 96 -2.02 -17.83 8.18
C ASN A 96 -2.93 -17.97 9.41
N THR A 97 -3.14 -19.21 9.85
CA THR A 97 -4.00 -19.53 10.99
C THR A 97 -3.38 -19.16 12.33
N SER A 98 -2.05 -19.16 12.43
CA SER A 98 -1.33 -18.86 13.67
C SER A 98 -1.43 -17.38 14.03
N SER A 99 -1.30 -16.49 13.04
CA SER A 99 -1.45 -15.04 13.22
C SER A 99 -2.87 -14.53 12.96
N ASP A 100 -3.83 -15.42 12.68
CA ASP A 100 -5.19 -15.09 12.22
C ASP A 100 -5.23 -14.01 11.12
N THR A 101 -4.45 -14.21 10.05
CA THR A 101 -4.44 -13.31 8.90
C THR A 101 -4.74 -14.03 7.59
N ARG A 102 -5.23 -13.29 6.60
CA ARG A 102 -5.34 -13.76 5.22
C ARG A 102 -4.93 -12.68 4.24
N LYS A 103 -4.31 -13.08 3.13
CA LYS A 103 -4.06 -12.20 2.00
C LYS A 103 -5.13 -12.43 0.94
N VAL A 104 -5.77 -11.36 0.50
CA VAL A 104 -6.77 -11.35 -0.57
C VAL A 104 -6.22 -10.65 -1.80
N SER A 105 -6.80 -10.95 -2.96
CA SER A 105 -6.44 -10.34 -4.24
C SER A 105 -7.69 -10.11 -5.09
N PHE A 106 -7.75 -8.96 -5.75
CA PHE A 106 -8.87 -8.57 -6.61
C PHE A 106 -8.42 -7.56 -7.68
N PRO A 107 -9.03 -7.58 -8.87
CA PRO A 107 -8.80 -6.57 -9.88
C PRO A 107 -9.54 -5.26 -9.53
N VAL A 108 -9.00 -4.13 -9.97
CA VAL A 108 -9.68 -2.83 -9.93
C VAL A 108 -9.45 -2.08 -11.24
N SER A 109 -10.41 -1.22 -11.60
CA SER A 109 -10.34 -0.42 -12.83
C SER A 109 -9.39 0.78 -12.72
N SER A 110 -9.27 1.38 -11.54
CA SER A 110 -8.44 2.54 -11.25
C SER A 110 -8.15 2.62 -9.74
N LEU A 111 -7.02 3.24 -9.38
CA LEU A 111 -6.66 3.55 -7.99
C LEU A 111 -6.97 5.01 -7.62
N SER A 112 -7.27 5.86 -8.61
CA SER A 112 -7.37 7.30 -8.43
C SER A 112 -8.65 7.72 -7.70
N ASN A 113 -9.70 6.89 -7.77
CA ASN A 113 -10.94 7.08 -7.04
C ASN A 113 -11.10 6.01 -5.95
N PRO A 114 -11.81 6.32 -4.84
CA PRO A 114 -12.13 5.31 -3.83
C PRO A 114 -12.92 4.13 -4.42
N VAL A 115 -12.40 2.92 -4.23
CA VAL A 115 -13.00 1.68 -4.74
C VAL A 115 -14.05 1.19 -3.75
N SER A 116 -15.28 0.98 -4.22
CA SER A 116 -16.38 0.51 -3.37
C SER A 116 -16.19 -0.95 -2.97
N ALA A 117 -16.41 -1.24 -1.69
CA ALA A 117 -16.33 -2.59 -1.15
C ALA A 117 -17.41 -2.83 -0.08
N LYS A 118 -17.66 -4.10 0.20
CA LYS A 118 -18.56 -4.56 1.26
C LYS A 118 -17.83 -5.59 2.11
N ILE A 119 -17.97 -5.49 3.43
CA ILE A 119 -17.49 -6.50 4.36
C ILE A 119 -18.67 -7.11 5.10
N LYS A 120 -18.53 -8.40 5.46
CA LYS A 120 -19.37 -9.06 6.45
C LYS A 120 -18.51 -9.37 7.66
N VAL A 121 -18.99 -8.98 8.84
CA VAL A 121 -18.36 -9.21 10.12
C VAL A 121 -19.27 -10.12 10.94
N ASP A 122 -18.74 -11.26 11.36
CA ASP A 122 -19.41 -12.19 12.26
C ASP A 122 -18.47 -12.47 13.45
N ILE A 123 -18.93 -12.18 14.67
CA ILE A 123 -18.20 -12.44 15.91
C ILE A 123 -19.14 -13.18 16.86
N ASP A 124 -18.95 -14.50 16.92
CA ASP A 124 -19.67 -15.41 17.81
C ASP A 124 -18.94 -15.62 19.15
N ASP A 125 -17.67 -15.20 19.21
CA ASP A 125 -16.83 -15.34 20.39
C ASP A 125 -17.26 -14.38 21.51
N ASP A 126 -17.06 -14.82 22.76
CA ASP A 126 -17.21 -14.01 23.98
C ASP A 126 -18.59 -13.36 24.21
N GLY A 127 -19.64 -13.91 23.60
CA GLY A 127 -21.03 -13.50 23.84
C GLY A 127 -21.42 -12.16 23.18
N LEU A 128 -20.59 -11.65 22.27
CA LEU A 128 -20.83 -10.38 21.57
C LEU A 128 -21.90 -10.49 20.47
N ASN A 129 -22.18 -11.71 19.97
CA ASN A 129 -23.21 -12.04 18.97
C ASN A 129 -23.40 -10.93 17.91
N TYR A 130 -22.31 -10.62 17.20
CA TYR A 130 -22.23 -9.47 16.33
C TYR A 130 -22.20 -9.91 14.86
N HIS A 131 -23.23 -9.53 14.10
CA HIS A 131 -23.41 -9.95 12.71
C HIS A 131 -23.86 -8.78 11.84
N HIS A 132 -22.91 -8.16 11.15
CA HIS A 132 -23.18 -6.97 10.35
C HIS A 132 -22.51 -7.01 8.99
N GLU A 133 -23.18 -6.39 8.02
CA GLU A 133 -22.58 -6.04 6.74
C GLU A 133 -22.37 -4.53 6.68
N TYR A 134 -21.20 -4.12 6.21
CA TYR A 134 -20.86 -2.71 6.04
C TYR A 134 -20.39 -2.43 4.63
N GLN A 135 -20.86 -1.33 4.07
CA GLN A 135 -20.24 -0.72 2.91
C GLN A 135 -19.03 0.10 3.38
N ILE A 136 -17.93 -0.06 2.66
CA ILE A 136 -16.67 0.66 2.88
C ILE A 136 -16.12 1.12 1.53
N LYS A 137 -15.16 2.04 1.55
CA LYS A 137 -14.40 2.43 0.36
C LYS A 137 -12.91 2.27 0.60
N LEU A 138 -12.17 1.82 -0.40
CA LEU A 138 -10.73 1.71 -0.37
C LEU A 138 -10.13 2.89 -1.14
N ARG A 139 -9.54 3.86 -0.44
CA ARG A 139 -8.87 5.01 -1.04
C ARG A 139 -7.37 4.75 -1.08
N PHE A 140 -6.83 4.52 -2.28
CA PHE A 140 -5.40 4.31 -2.50
C PHE A 140 -4.68 5.64 -2.71
N ASP A 141 -3.44 5.74 -2.23
CA ASP A 141 -2.55 6.85 -2.52
C ASP A 141 -1.64 6.51 -3.70
N GLU A 142 -2.22 6.53 -4.91
CA GLU A 142 -1.52 6.21 -6.16
C GLU A 142 -0.29 7.10 -6.38
N GLY A 143 -0.36 8.37 -5.98
CA GLY A 143 0.75 9.32 -6.13
C GLY A 143 1.93 9.03 -5.20
N ALA A 144 1.72 8.30 -4.10
CA ALA A 144 2.76 7.88 -3.16
C ALA A 144 3.25 6.44 -3.41
N ALA A 145 2.83 5.79 -4.50
CA ALA A 145 3.20 4.42 -4.82
C ALA A 145 4.72 4.24 -4.94
N LYS A 146 5.26 3.25 -4.22
CA LYS A 146 6.69 2.89 -4.24
C LYS A 146 6.89 1.63 -5.06
N SER A 147 7.66 1.70 -6.13
CA SER A 147 7.99 0.51 -6.92
C SER A 147 8.72 -0.53 -6.05
N LEU A 148 8.27 -1.77 -6.13
CA LEU A 148 8.83 -2.94 -5.44
C LEU A 148 9.74 -3.76 -6.37
N ALA A 149 10.22 -3.17 -7.48
CA ALA A 149 11.10 -3.85 -8.42
C ALA A 149 12.18 -4.66 -7.68
N ALA A 150 12.19 -5.97 -7.91
CA ALA A 150 13.36 -6.78 -7.61
C ALA A 150 14.55 -6.07 -8.26
N ALA A 151 15.69 -6.02 -7.57
CA ALA A 151 16.93 -5.42 -8.06
C ALA A 151 17.40 -6.10 -9.37
N VAL A 152 16.78 -5.76 -10.50
CA VAL A 152 17.27 -6.07 -11.83
C VAL A 152 18.23 -4.95 -12.15
N LYS A 153 19.48 -5.18 -11.76
CA LYS A 153 20.63 -4.51 -12.34
C LYS A 153 20.58 -4.76 -13.85
N SER A 154 20.13 -3.79 -14.62
CA SER A 154 20.36 -3.78 -16.07
C SER A 154 21.86 -3.57 -16.29
N SER A 155 22.62 -4.66 -16.34
CA SER A 155 23.93 -4.66 -16.99
C SER A 155 23.70 -5.03 -18.45
N ASP A 156 23.47 -4.02 -19.29
CA ASP A 156 23.81 -4.14 -20.70
C ASP A 156 25.30 -3.83 -20.87
N LYS A 157 26.08 -4.86 -21.22
CA LYS A 157 27.32 -4.72 -21.99
C LYS A 157 27.70 -6.06 -22.61
N ASN A 158 27.44 -6.15 -23.90
CA ASN A 158 28.09 -7.06 -24.83
C ASN A 158 29.50 -6.51 -25.12
N ASP A 159 30.57 -7.27 -24.84
CA ASP A 159 31.55 -7.70 -25.86
C ASP A 159 32.68 -8.58 -25.27
N THR A 160 33.39 -9.24 -26.17
CA THR A 160 33.99 -10.58 -26.08
C THR A 160 35.51 -10.59 -25.75
N ASN A 161 36.00 -11.73 -25.21
CA ASN A 161 37.28 -12.42 -25.49
C ASN A 161 38.46 -12.42 -24.44
N THR A 162 38.51 -13.47 -23.58
CA THR A 162 39.56 -14.55 -23.37
C THR A 162 41.05 -14.18 -23.09
N PRO A 163 41.95 -15.02 -22.47
CA PRO A 163 41.86 -16.25 -21.63
C PRO A 163 42.74 -16.33 -20.32
N ALA A 164 42.48 -17.40 -19.53
CA ALA A 164 43.37 -18.19 -18.64
C ALA A 164 43.72 -17.65 -17.24
N THR A 165 43.51 -18.40 -16.15
CA THR A 165 44.39 -19.54 -15.78
C THR A 165 43.71 -20.52 -14.81
N LYS A 166 43.96 -21.82 -15.06
CA LYS A 166 43.59 -23.01 -14.27
C LYS A 166 44.30 -23.03 -12.92
N SER A 167 43.67 -23.63 -11.91
CA SER A 167 44.32 -24.61 -11.03
C SER A 167 43.28 -25.44 -10.30
N ASP A 168 43.25 -26.73 -10.65
CA ASP A 168 42.67 -27.82 -9.88
C ASP A 168 43.49 -28.04 -8.60
N THR A 169 42.86 -28.24 -7.44
CA THR A 169 43.23 -29.35 -6.56
C THR A 169 42.02 -29.77 -5.74
N ASN A 170 41.70 -31.05 -5.86
CA ASN A 170 40.69 -31.81 -5.15
C ASN A 170 41.28 -32.27 -3.81
N GLU A 171 40.66 -31.97 -2.67
CA GLU A 171 40.80 -32.80 -1.48
C GLU A 171 39.55 -32.75 -0.59
N LYS A 172 39.24 -33.92 -0.03
CA LYS A 172 37.92 -34.38 0.42
C LYS A 172 37.80 -34.32 1.96
N VAL A 173 36.81 -33.54 2.41
CA VAL A 173 35.88 -33.75 3.55
C VAL A 173 36.45 -34.01 4.97
N ALA A 174 36.16 -33.06 5.87
CA ALA A 174 35.66 -33.31 7.22
C ALA A 174 34.64 -32.20 7.63
N ASN A 175 33.51 -32.59 8.20
CA ASN A 175 32.44 -31.73 8.74
C ASN A 175 32.49 -31.86 10.28
N PRO A 176 32.46 -30.79 11.11
CA PRO A 176 31.17 -30.19 11.51
C PRO A 176 31.16 -28.67 11.88
N LYS A 177 29.95 -28.09 11.72
CA LYS A 177 29.32 -26.94 12.43
C LYS A 177 30.02 -25.57 12.45
N SER A 178 29.44 -24.59 11.73
CA SER A 178 29.46 -23.15 12.02
C SER A 178 28.00 -22.74 12.38
N SER A 179 27.62 -21.90 13.35
CA SER A 179 28.30 -20.83 14.08
C SER A 179 29.18 -19.98 13.19
N ASP A 180 28.59 -19.12 12.36
CA ASP A 180 28.78 -17.69 12.59
C ASP A 180 27.76 -16.83 11.82
N SER A 181 27.29 -15.86 12.59
CA SER A 181 26.72 -14.55 12.32
C SER A 181 27.01 -13.97 10.93
N SER A 182 25.95 -13.77 10.15
CA SER A 182 25.92 -12.80 9.06
C SER A 182 25.20 -11.53 9.49
N GLN A 183 26.01 -10.48 9.70
CA GLN A 183 25.73 -9.11 9.28
C GLN A 183 24.50 -8.42 9.92
N MET A 184 24.53 -8.25 11.24
CA MET A 184 23.85 -7.14 11.91
C MET A 184 24.62 -5.82 11.68
N PHE A 185 24.46 -5.20 10.51
CA PHE A 185 25.03 -3.87 10.22
C PHE A 185 24.04 -2.90 9.55
N LEU A 186 22.77 -2.87 10.00
CA LEU A 186 21.89 -1.74 9.69
C LEU A 186 20.81 -1.42 10.74
N TYR A 187 21.07 -1.70 12.03
CA TYR A 187 20.23 -1.21 13.14
C TYR A 187 21.05 -0.60 14.30
N GLY A 188 22.24 -0.08 13.98
CA GLY A 188 23.22 0.37 14.97
C GLY A 188 23.30 1.86 15.24
N ILE A 189 22.35 2.71 14.83
CA ILE A 189 22.24 4.13 15.23
C ILE A 189 20.76 4.47 15.11
N ILE A 190 19.93 4.46 16.16
CA ILE A 190 19.59 5.62 17.02
C ILE A 190 18.90 5.05 18.28
N PHE A 191 19.67 4.63 19.29
CA PHE A 191 19.10 4.30 20.62
C PHE A 191 19.97 4.79 21.78
N VAL A 192 20.56 5.99 21.64
CA VAL A 192 21.40 6.59 22.71
C VAL A 192 20.94 8.00 23.15
N ALA A 193 19.86 8.57 22.60
CA ALA A 193 19.46 9.95 22.93
C ALA A 193 18.17 10.13 23.77
N ALA A 194 17.58 9.08 24.35
CA ALA A 194 16.34 9.22 25.15
C ALA A 194 16.41 8.67 26.58
N GLY A 195 17.59 8.23 27.05
CA GLY A 195 17.76 7.65 28.39
C GLY A 195 18.27 8.60 29.48
N THR A 196 18.82 9.75 29.12
CA THR A 196 19.42 10.70 30.08
C THR A 196 18.56 11.93 30.38
N GLY A 197 17.44 12.11 29.66
CA GLY A 197 16.51 13.23 29.88
C GLY A 197 15.48 13.04 31.00
N LEU A 198 15.21 11.79 31.43
CA LEU A 198 14.15 11.49 32.40
C LEU A 198 14.66 11.31 33.85
N VAL A 199 15.90 11.69 34.16
CA VAL A 199 16.47 11.57 35.52
C VAL A 199 16.75 12.95 36.16
N LEU A 200 16.64 14.06 35.42
CA LEU A 200 16.92 15.41 35.94
C LEU A 200 15.70 16.32 36.19
N LEU A 201 14.47 15.82 36.04
CA LEU A 201 13.24 16.60 36.34
C LEU A 201 12.55 16.23 37.67
N LYS A 202 13.10 15.31 38.48
CA LYS A 202 12.54 14.94 39.79
C LYS A 202 13.21 15.56 41.02
N ARG A 203 14.06 16.59 40.87
CA ARG A 203 14.69 17.30 42.01
C ARG A 203 14.53 18.83 42.01
N ARG A 204 13.40 19.34 41.53
CA ARG A 204 13.01 20.75 41.74
C ARG A 204 11.53 20.89 42.08
N ALA A 205 11.10 20.22 43.14
CA ALA A 205 9.81 20.46 43.77
C ALA A 205 9.84 20.04 45.26
N ILE A 206 10.83 20.52 46.03
CA ILE A 206 10.71 20.75 47.48
C ILE A 206 11.64 21.94 47.78
N PHE A 207 11.07 23.14 47.75
CA PHE A 207 11.52 24.28 48.55
C PHE A 207 10.32 25.23 48.66
N LYS A 208 9.47 24.96 49.64
CA LYS A 208 8.80 25.96 50.46
C LYS A 208 8.48 25.33 51.80
#